data_AF-A0A925U5N7-F1
#
_entry.id   AF-A0A925U5N7-F1
#
_cell.length_a   1.000
_cell.length_b   1.000
_cell.length_c   1.000
_cell.angle_alpha   90.00
_cell.angle_beta   90.00
_cell.angle_gamma   90.00
#
_symmetry.space_group_name_H-M   'P 1'
#
loop_
_entity.id
_entity.type
_entity.pdbx_description
1 polymer ?
#
loop_
_entity_poly.entity_id
_entity_poly.type
_entity_poly.pdbx_seq_one_letter_code
_entity_poly.pdbx_strand_id
1 'polypeptide(L)' 'WLHHTVDTPPNQENYQAKGWQKAHVENLTGTSGAYRPAGSTLKTGKKAKSASDYQPWRAE' A
#
# COMPACT_ATOMS: atom_id res chain seq x y z
N TRP A 1 9.65 -23.30 -3.11
CA TRP A 1 8.95 -24.43 -2.50
C TRP A 1 7.53 -24.55 -3.01
N LEU A 2 6.60 -23.67 -2.61
CA LEU A 2 5.19 -23.76 -3.03
C LEU A 2 4.98 -23.71 -4.55
N HIS A 3 5.77 -22.89 -5.25
CA HIS A 3 5.76 -22.81 -6.72
C HIS A 3 6.96 -23.53 -7.37
N HIS A 4 7.57 -24.49 -6.67
CA HIS A 4 8.70 -25.30 -7.16
C HIS A 4 9.93 -24.51 -7.67
N THR A 5 10.09 -23.27 -7.22
CA THR A 5 11.27 -22.45 -7.56
C THR A 5 12.51 -22.77 -6.71
N VAL A 6 12.31 -23.39 -5.54
CA VAL A 6 13.34 -23.85 -4.60
C VAL A 6 12.81 -25.06 -3.85
N ASP A 7 13.68 -25.96 -3.42
CA ASP A 7 13.30 -27.20 -2.75
C ASP A 7 13.01 -27.01 -1.25
N THR A 8 13.75 -26.12 -0.59
CA THR A 8 13.64 -25.92 0.86
C THR A 8 12.40 -25.10 1.24
N PRO A 9 11.55 -25.59 2.16
CA PRO A 9 10.42 -24.84 2.69
C PRO A 9 10.86 -23.77 3.72
N PRO A 10 10.08 -22.69 3.91
CA PRO A 10 10.45 -21.58 4.81
C PRO A 10 10.66 -21.96 6.27
N ASN A 11 10.08 -23.07 6.74
CA ASN A 11 10.26 -23.56 8.12
C ASN A 11 11.62 -24.24 8.37
N GLN A 12 12.33 -24.62 7.30
CA GLN A 12 13.68 -25.20 7.36
C GLN A 12 14.77 -24.15 7.09
N GLU A 13 14.38 -22.91 6.77
CA GLU A 13 15.31 -21.79 6.60
C GLU A 13 15.44 -20.99 7.91
N ASN A 14 16.66 -20.51 8.22
CA ASN A 14 16.86 -19.56 9.32
C ASN A 14 16.58 -18.12 8.82
N TYR A 15 15.30 -17.84 8.55
CA TYR A 15 14.88 -16.53 8.06
C TYR A 15 14.84 -15.49 9.19
N GLN A 16 15.47 -14.34 8.94
CA GLN A 16 15.45 -13.17 9.84
C GLN A 16 14.86 -11.98 9.09
N ALA A 17 13.75 -11.45 9.61
CA ALA A 17 13.10 -10.29 9.02
C ALA A 17 13.98 -9.04 9.18
N LYS A 18 14.18 -8.30 8.08
CA LYS A 18 14.88 -7.01 8.08
C LYS A 18 13.95 -5.93 8.62
N GLY A 19 14.50 -4.91 9.29
CA GLY A 19 13.69 -3.87 9.97
C GLY A 19 12.76 -3.05 9.07
N TRP A 20 12.98 -3.06 7.76
CA TRP A 20 12.12 -2.39 6.77
C TRP A 20 11.07 -3.31 6.14
N GLN A 21 11.13 -4.62 6.39
CA GLN A 21 10.16 -5.57 5.84
C GLN A 21 8.85 -5.46 6.60
N LYS A 22 7.76 -5.39 5.83
CA LYS A 22 6.40 -5.43 6.38
C LYS A 22 5.96 -6.88 6.51
N ALA A 23 5.09 -7.15 7.50
CA ALA A 23 4.42 -8.44 7.61
C ALA A 23 3.55 -8.72 6.37
N HIS A 24 3.33 -10.00 6.10
CA HIS A 24 2.42 -10.41 5.03
C HIS A 24 1.00 -9.91 5.31
N VAL A 25 0.39 -9.35 4.27
CA VAL A 25 -1.04 -9.02 4.23
C VAL A 25 -1.58 -9.62 2.94
N GLU A 26 -2.71 -10.30 3.06
CA GLU A 26 -3.42 -10.89 1.93
C GLU A 26 -3.93 -9.83 0.94
N ASN A 27 -4.38 -10.27 -0.23
CA ASN A 27 -4.96 -9.35 -1.20
C ASN A 27 -6.35 -8.88 -0.74
N LEU A 28 -6.43 -7.64 -0.25
CA LEU A 28 -7.65 -7.03 0.26
C LEU A 28 -8.55 -6.41 -0.82
N THR A 29 -8.30 -6.66 -2.11
CA THR A 29 -9.15 -6.15 -3.21
C THR A 29 -10.60 -6.61 -3.03
N GLY A 30 -11.56 -5.71 -3.25
CA GLY A 30 -12.99 -6.00 -3.06
C GLY A 30 -13.48 -5.94 -1.60
N THR A 31 -12.58 -5.76 -0.63
CA THR A 31 -12.94 -5.57 0.79
C THR A 31 -12.93 -4.09 1.20
N SER A 32 -13.38 -3.79 2.42
CA SER A 32 -13.26 -2.43 2.99
C SER A 32 -11.79 -1.99 3.12
N GLY A 33 -10.86 -2.91 3.36
CA GLY A 33 -9.42 -2.67 3.54
C GLY A 33 -8.62 -2.47 2.25
N ALA A 34 -9.26 -2.47 1.07
CA ALA A 34 -8.57 -2.30 -0.21
C ALA A 34 -7.72 -1.02 -0.26
N TYR A 35 -6.52 -1.14 -0.85
CA TYR A 35 -5.67 0.02 -1.10
C TYR A 35 -6.37 1.01 -2.03
N ARG A 36 -6.34 2.30 -1.66
CA ARG A 36 -6.93 3.39 -2.43
C ARG A 36 -5.89 4.49 -2.70
N PRO A 37 -5.57 4.76 -3.97
CA PRO A 37 -4.59 5.79 -4.32
C PRO A 37 -5.10 7.18 -3.90
N ALA A 38 -4.17 8.12 -3.70
CA ALA A 38 -4.53 9.51 -3.41
C ALA A 38 -5.43 10.08 -4.53
N GLY A 39 -6.51 10.75 -4.14
CA GLY A 39 -7.48 11.32 -5.09
C GLY A 39 -8.62 10.38 -5.49
N SER A 40 -8.56 9.10 -5.11
CA SER A 40 -9.72 8.21 -5.22
C SER A 40 -10.88 8.74 -4.38
N THR A 41 -12.08 8.78 -4.96
CA THR A 41 -13.32 9.21 -4.28
C THR A 41 -13.68 8.33 -3.09
N LEU A 42 -13.30 7.06 -3.15
CA LEU A 42 -13.54 6.08 -2.08
C LEU A 42 -12.49 6.14 -0.97
N LYS A 43 -11.42 6.92 -1.13
CA LYS A 43 -10.38 7.02 -0.11
C LYS A 43 -10.88 7.89 1.03
N THR A 44 -11.05 7.30 2.21
CA THR A 44 -11.27 8.04 3.44
C THR A 44 -9.98 8.79 3.79
N GLY A 45 -10.00 10.12 3.77
CA GLY A 45 -8.87 10.95 4.19
C GLY A 45 -8.67 12.22 3.37
N LYS A 46 -7.45 12.77 3.44
CA LYS A 46 -7.09 14.03 2.77
C LYS A 46 -7.26 13.90 1.26
N LYS A 47 -7.98 14.86 0.65
CA LYS A 47 -8.01 15.04 -0.81
C LYS A 47 -6.58 15.01 -1.36
N ALA A 48 -6.38 14.44 -2.54
CA ALA A 48 -5.11 14.58 -3.23
C ALA A 48 -4.72 16.07 -3.24
N LYS A 49 -3.47 16.38 -2.91
CA LYS A 49 -2.95 17.73 -3.13
C LYS A 49 -3.09 17.99 -4.63
N SER A 50 -3.92 18.98 -4.98
CA SER A 50 -3.93 19.50 -6.34
C SER A 50 -2.54 20.07 -6.60
N ALA A 51 -1.88 19.62 -7.67
CA ALA A 51 -0.60 20.17 -8.11
C ALA A 51 -0.76 21.56 -8.75
N SER A 52 -1.93 22.19 -8.63
CA SER A 52 -2.13 23.55 -9.09
C SER A 52 -1.56 24.50 -8.05
N ASP A 53 -0.44 25.14 -8.39
CA ASP A 53 0.11 26.29 -7.66
C ASP A 53 -0.80 27.53 -7.75
N TYR A 54 -2.00 27.40 -8.31
CA TYR A 54 -2.96 28.48 -8.45
C TYR A 54 -3.56 28.85 -7.09
N GLN A 55 -3.28 30.07 -6.66
CA GLN A 55 -4.00 30.74 -5.58
C GLN A 55 -5.10 31.60 -6.20
N PRO A 56 -6.39 31.26 -6.03
CA PRO A 56 -7.48 32.11 -6.53
C PRO A 56 -7.45 33.47 -5.82
N TRP A 57 -7.64 34.53 -6.60
CA TRP A 57 -7.76 35.89 -6.06
C TRP A 57 -8.97 35.99 -5.13
N ARG A 58 -8.79 36.60 -3.95
CA ARG A 58 -9.87 36.95 -3.02
C ARG A 58 -10.02 38.47 -2.99
N ALA A 59 -11.22 38.97 -3.27
CA ALA A 59 -11.57 40.35 -3.00
C ALA A 59 -11.89 40.47 -1.49
N GLU A 60 -11.19 41.35 -0.78
CA GLU A 60 -11.62 41.84 0.54
C GLU A 60 -12.64 42.98 0.37
#